data_AF-A0A3C0SRD4-F1
#
_entry.id   AF-A0A3C0SRD4-F1
#
_cell.length_a   1.000
_cell.length_b   1.000
_cell.length_c   1.000
_cell.angle_alpha   90.00
_cell.angle_beta   90.00
_cell.angle_gamma   90.00
#
_symmetry.space_group_name_H-M   'P 1'
#
loop_
_entity.id
_entity.type
_entity.pdbx_description
1 polymer ?
#
loop_
_entity_poly.entity_id
_entity_poly.type
_entity_poly.pdbx_seq_one_letter_code
_entity_poly.pdbx_strand_id
1 'polypeptide(L)'
;MREEGKEINDSFFKIEEEISKTNQEQLSKDLLKAIGFDFSAGRLDEGSHPTTLASSPNDVRIITSYSENDVRVGIFNTLHEGGKGIYEQDIDEELLGTMLAEVSSFGVEEAEGRLYENIIGRSHGFWKYFYKQKKDEYSCMKDVTMEEFYKGINKVQPSLIRNDADELTYILHIIIRYEIENDLINNRIKVVDLPKIWNEKYKEYLGVEPKSDDEGILQDIHWAAGYFGFFPSYFMANLMSAQFMASINREIGDIDKLLEDGKLDVIHKWLSENVHRHGAMYSPTELVEKATGEKLESKYYINYLRDKYFEVYNLGI
;
A
#
# COMPACT_ATOMS: atom_id res chain seq x y z
N MET A 1 -16.20 -11.91 -10.36
CA MET A 1 -16.77 -10.87 -9.47
C MET A 1 -18.02 -10.21 -10.01
N ARG A 2 -18.05 -9.66 -11.24
CA ARG A 2 -19.25 -8.96 -11.79
C ARG A 2 -20.52 -9.81 -11.96
N GLU A 3 -20.40 -11.14 -12.05
CA GLU A 3 -21.57 -12.01 -12.29
C GLU A 3 -22.15 -12.67 -11.02
N GLU A 4 -21.39 -12.74 -9.92
CA GLU A 4 -21.77 -13.51 -8.71
C GLU A 4 -21.64 -12.75 -7.38
N GLY A 5 -20.89 -11.63 -7.35
CA GLY A 5 -20.67 -10.85 -6.14
C GLY A 5 -21.81 -9.85 -5.87
N LYS A 6 -22.21 -9.71 -4.60
CA LYS A 6 -23.13 -8.62 -4.18
C LYS A 6 -22.43 -7.27 -4.34
N GLU A 7 -23.18 -6.26 -4.77
CA GLU A 7 -22.70 -4.88 -4.81
C GLU A 7 -22.32 -4.41 -3.40
N ILE A 8 -21.09 -3.90 -3.26
CA ILE A 8 -20.58 -3.35 -2.00
C ILE A 8 -20.94 -1.87 -1.94
N ASN A 9 -21.72 -1.49 -0.93
CA ASN A 9 -21.98 -0.09 -0.63
C ASN A 9 -20.74 0.54 0.02
N ASP A 10 -20.26 1.63 -0.55
CA ASP A 10 -19.15 2.43 -0.05
C ASP A 10 -19.50 3.93 0.01
N SER A 11 -20.78 4.29 -0.07
CA SER A 11 -21.23 5.69 -0.09
C SER A 11 -20.94 6.44 1.20
N PHE A 12 -20.83 5.74 2.34
CA PHE A 12 -20.56 6.34 3.65
C PHE A 12 -19.12 6.83 3.82
N PHE A 13 -18.21 6.49 2.90
CA PHE A 13 -16.89 7.13 2.84
C PHE A 13 -16.94 8.49 2.16
N LYS A 14 -18.00 8.76 1.38
CA LYS A 14 -18.19 10.04 0.73
C LYS A 14 -18.63 11.05 1.77
N ILE A 15 -17.94 12.17 1.77
CA ILE A 15 -18.11 13.21 2.76
C ILE A 15 -19.33 14.06 2.34
N GLU A 16 -20.51 13.74 2.88
CA GLU A 16 -21.74 14.56 2.68
C GLU A 16 -21.84 15.71 3.69
N GLU A 17 -21.24 15.54 4.88
CA GLU A 17 -21.01 16.59 5.88
C GLU A 17 -19.50 16.68 6.08
N GLU A 18 -18.90 17.88 5.92
CA GLU A 18 -17.45 18.10 6.02
C GLU A 18 -16.83 17.34 7.20
N ILE A 19 -16.19 16.19 6.94
CA ILE A 19 -15.13 15.69 7.81
C ILE A 19 -14.06 16.74 7.68
N SER A 20 -14.11 17.73 8.58
CA SER A 20 -13.17 18.84 8.54
C SER A 20 -11.77 18.26 8.42
N LYS A 21 -10.91 18.93 7.65
CA LYS A 21 -9.51 18.55 7.50
C LYS A 21 -8.85 18.19 8.85
N THR A 22 -9.20 18.92 9.90
CA THR A 22 -8.77 18.66 11.29
C THR A 22 -9.11 17.25 11.78
N ASN A 23 -10.29 16.72 11.42
CA ASN A 23 -10.71 15.37 11.77
C ASN A 23 -9.90 14.31 11.01
N GLN A 24 -9.61 14.53 9.72
CA GLN A 24 -8.76 13.60 8.94
C GLN A 24 -7.31 13.60 9.44
N GLU A 25 -6.79 14.77 9.84
CA GLU A 25 -5.46 14.88 10.45
C GLU A 25 -5.39 14.15 11.79
N GLN A 26 -6.42 14.29 12.64
CA GLN A 26 -6.48 13.56 13.90
C GLN A 26 -6.61 12.04 13.68
N LEU A 27 -7.44 11.61 12.74
CA LEU A 27 -7.55 10.20 12.34
C LEU A 27 -6.20 9.65 11.89
N SER A 28 -5.47 10.43 11.08
CA SER A 28 -4.15 10.04 10.58
C SER A 28 -3.13 9.89 11.71
N LYS A 29 -3.12 10.81 12.68
CA LYS A 29 -2.28 10.69 13.88
C LYS A 29 -2.64 9.47 14.72
N ASP A 30 -3.93 9.15 14.84
CA ASP A 30 -4.39 7.98 15.59
C ASP A 30 -4.02 6.67 14.87
N LEU A 31 -4.10 6.63 13.54
CA LEU A 31 -3.65 5.50 12.71
C LEU A 31 -2.14 5.29 12.85
N LEU A 32 -1.33 6.35 12.71
CA LEU A 32 0.13 6.29 12.87
C LEU A 32 0.52 5.76 14.25
N LYS A 33 -0.13 6.23 15.32
CA LYS A 33 0.09 5.68 16.67
C LYS A 33 -0.32 4.22 16.77
N ALA A 34 -1.43 3.83 16.14
CA ALA A 34 -1.91 2.45 16.18
C ALA A 34 -0.93 1.48 15.52
N ILE A 35 -0.28 1.89 14.42
CA ILE A 35 0.72 1.07 13.72
C ILE A 35 2.14 1.16 14.30
N GLY A 36 2.37 2.02 15.30
CA GLY A 36 3.63 2.09 16.04
C GLY A 36 4.61 3.17 15.57
N PHE A 37 4.18 4.14 14.76
CA PHE A 37 5.05 5.26 14.34
C PHE A 37 5.45 6.13 15.55
N ASP A 38 6.75 6.40 15.70
CA ASP A 38 7.27 7.18 16.81
C ASP A 38 7.26 8.69 16.51
N PHE A 39 6.33 9.42 17.14
CA PHE A 39 6.26 10.89 17.04
C PHE A 39 7.37 11.62 17.81
N SER A 40 8.19 10.92 18.61
CA SER A 40 9.38 11.51 19.23
C SER A 40 10.53 11.67 18.22
N ALA A 41 10.55 10.81 17.20
CA ALA A 41 11.51 10.74 16.11
C ALA A 41 10.91 11.16 14.75
N GLY A 42 9.74 11.79 14.75
CA GLY A 42 9.05 12.10 13.51
C GLY A 42 7.82 12.98 13.64
N ARG A 43 7.22 13.31 12.49
CA ARG A 43 5.99 14.13 12.43
C ARG A 43 5.16 13.82 11.18
N LEU A 44 3.91 14.24 11.23
CA LEU A 44 2.96 14.21 10.12
C LEU A 44 2.69 15.63 9.62
N ASP A 45 2.75 15.81 8.32
CA ASP A 45 2.42 17.04 7.58
C ASP A 45 1.51 16.72 6.39
N GLU A 46 0.89 17.75 5.83
CA GLU A 46 0.08 17.65 4.62
C GLU A 46 0.86 18.19 3.40
N GLY A 47 0.72 17.51 2.26
CA GLY A 47 1.23 17.96 0.98
C GLY A 47 0.41 17.43 -0.19
N SER A 48 0.72 17.88 -1.40
CA SER A 48 0.00 17.46 -2.61
C SER A 48 0.33 16.03 -3.05
N HIS A 49 1.52 15.55 -2.72
CA HIS A 49 1.98 14.20 -3.03
C HIS A 49 2.43 13.52 -1.74
N PRO A 50 1.75 12.45 -1.30
CA PRO A 50 2.19 11.66 -0.16
C PRO A 50 3.63 11.18 -0.36
N THR A 51 4.45 11.30 0.68
CA THR A 51 5.86 10.90 0.64
C THR A 51 6.41 10.78 2.05
N THR A 52 7.44 9.97 2.20
CA THR A 52 8.22 9.82 3.42
C THR A 52 9.58 10.48 3.20
N LEU A 53 9.96 11.35 4.13
CA LEU A 53 11.23 12.05 4.11
C LEU A 53 12.01 11.66 5.36
N ALA A 54 13.06 10.88 5.19
CA ALA A 54 13.97 10.50 6.27
C ALA A 54 15.36 11.11 6.01
N SER A 55 15.93 11.74 7.03
CA SER A 55 17.35 12.15 7.02
C SER A 55 18.17 11.40 8.08
N SER A 56 17.48 10.70 8.98
CA SER A 56 18.00 9.92 10.09
C SER A 56 16.83 9.11 10.67
N PRO A 57 17.07 7.95 11.30
CA PRO A 57 16.05 7.23 12.07
C PRO A 57 15.37 8.10 13.15
N ASN A 58 16.05 9.18 13.59
CA ASN A 58 15.57 10.13 14.59
C ASN A 58 14.81 11.36 14.03
N ASP A 59 14.70 11.52 12.70
CA ASP A 59 13.90 12.59 12.06
C ASP A 59 13.29 12.04 10.76
N VAL A 60 12.15 11.39 10.91
CA VAL A 60 11.34 10.82 9.82
C VAL A 60 10.03 11.59 9.69
N ARG A 61 9.76 12.14 8.51
CA ARG A 61 8.60 13.00 8.26
C ARG A 61 7.67 12.37 7.25
N ILE A 62 6.43 12.21 7.66
CA ILE A 62 5.36 11.71 6.82
C ILE A 62 4.62 12.89 6.22
N ILE A 63 4.57 12.95 4.89
CA ILE A 63 3.69 13.84 4.16
C ILE A 63 2.51 13.00 3.67
N THR A 64 1.29 13.39 4.04
CA THR A 64 0.07 12.75 3.54
C THR A 64 -0.80 13.76 2.78
N SER A 65 -1.84 13.29 2.11
CA SER A 65 -2.84 14.12 1.48
C SER A 65 -4.25 13.65 1.82
N TYR A 66 -5.16 14.60 1.95
CA TYR A 66 -6.56 14.36 2.29
C TYR A 66 -7.45 14.59 1.08
N SER A 67 -8.62 13.97 1.09
CA SER A 67 -9.67 14.24 0.10
C SER A 67 -10.90 14.77 0.81
N GLU A 68 -11.46 15.84 0.26
CA GLU A 68 -12.76 16.37 0.69
C GLU A 68 -13.92 15.53 0.18
N ASN A 69 -13.67 14.56 -0.72
CA ASN A 69 -14.70 13.72 -1.32
C ASN A 69 -14.73 12.31 -0.75
N ASP A 70 -13.60 11.81 -0.21
CA ASP A 70 -13.46 10.41 0.22
C ASP A 70 -12.38 10.24 1.30
N VAL A 71 -12.80 9.93 2.53
CA VAL A 71 -11.88 9.78 3.67
C VAL A 71 -10.85 8.64 3.51
N ARG A 72 -11.13 7.66 2.63
CA ARG A 72 -10.21 6.53 2.38
C ARG A 72 -8.86 7.00 1.87
N VAL A 73 -8.83 8.09 1.09
CA VAL A 73 -7.60 8.67 0.56
C VAL A 73 -6.63 9.01 1.69
N GLY A 74 -7.10 9.76 2.69
CA GLY A 74 -6.28 10.14 3.85
C GLY A 74 -5.84 8.95 4.71
N ILE A 75 -6.75 7.99 4.93
CA ILE A 75 -6.47 6.77 5.70
C ILE A 75 -5.33 5.98 5.06
N PHE A 76 -5.45 5.64 3.78
CA PHE A 76 -4.51 4.73 3.12
C PHE A 76 -3.21 5.42 2.73
N ASN A 77 -3.23 6.71 2.36
CA ASN A 77 -2.00 7.48 2.19
C ASN A 77 -1.19 7.52 3.48
N THR A 78 -1.86 7.74 4.62
CA THR A 78 -1.19 7.80 5.93
C THR A 78 -0.63 6.45 6.35
N LEU A 79 -1.37 5.35 6.17
CA LEU A 79 -0.87 4.02 6.50
C LEU A 79 0.29 3.60 5.58
N HIS A 80 0.21 3.95 4.31
CA HIS A 80 1.26 3.67 3.33
C HIS A 80 2.57 4.38 3.67
N GLU A 81 2.52 5.71 3.81
CA GLU A 81 3.73 6.48 4.14
C GLU A 81 4.16 6.21 5.59
N GLY A 82 3.23 5.96 6.50
CA GLY A 82 3.53 5.55 7.87
C GLY A 82 4.33 4.24 7.94
N GLY A 83 4.00 3.25 7.12
CA GLY A 83 4.77 2.01 7.02
C GLY A 83 6.20 2.23 6.53
N LYS A 84 6.37 3.06 5.49
CA LYS A 84 7.70 3.48 5.03
C LYS A 84 8.49 4.20 6.13
N GLY A 85 7.82 5.10 6.84
CA GLY A 85 8.43 5.82 7.96
C GLY A 85 8.86 4.92 9.10
N ILE A 86 8.09 3.88 9.44
CA ILE A 86 8.48 2.90 10.47
C ILE A 86 9.74 2.15 10.04
N TYR A 87 9.86 1.76 8.77
CA TYR A 87 11.10 1.17 8.27
C TYR A 87 12.28 2.12 8.48
N GLU A 88 12.15 3.39 8.07
CA GLU A 88 13.19 4.39 8.25
C GLU A 88 13.56 4.63 9.73
N GLN A 89 12.57 4.60 10.64
CA GLN A 89 12.78 4.76 12.08
C GLN A 89 13.52 3.58 12.73
N ASP A 90 13.42 2.39 12.14
CA ASP A 90 13.99 1.17 12.70
C ASP A 90 15.41 0.87 12.19
N ILE A 91 15.93 1.63 11.23
CA ILE A 91 17.30 1.45 10.73
C ILE A 91 18.29 1.64 11.90
N ASP A 92 19.21 0.67 12.07
CA ASP A 92 20.11 0.63 13.21
C ASP A 92 21.03 1.86 13.24
N GLU A 93 21.00 2.63 14.34
CA GLU A 93 21.78 3.85 14.49
C GLU A 93 23.29 3.62 14.36
N GLU A 94 23.77 2.39 14.59
CA GLU A 94 25.18 2.04 14.36
C GLU A 94 25.60 2.20 12.88
N LEU A 95 24.64 2.24 11.95
CA LEU A 95 24.90 2.47 10.52
C LEU A 95 25.06 3.97 10.19
N LEU A 96 24.69 4.88 11.09
CA LEU A 96 24.75 6.32 10.82
C LEU A 96 26.18 6.78 10.47
N GLY A 97 26.27 7.68 9.49
CA GLY A 97 27.56 8.13 8.95
C GLY A 97 28.20 7.18 7.94
N THR A 98 27.52 6.08 7.60
CA THR A 98 27.85 5.20 6.48
C THR A 98 26.84 5.36 5.34
N MET A 99 27.09 4.69 4.20
CA MET A 99 26.13 4.55 3.09
C MET A 99 25.14 3.39 3.31
N LEU A 100 25.04 2.86 4.54
CA LEU A 100 24.16 1.74 4.88
C LEU A 100 22.96 2.17 5.72
N ALA A 101 22.97 3.38 6.28
CA ALA A 101 21.85 3.95 7.03
C ALA A 101 20.79 4.56 6.09
N GLU A 102 20.32 3.74 5.16
CA GLU A 102 19.24 4.03 4.23
C GLU A 102 18.50 2.73 3.92
N VAL A 103 17.28 2.82 3.39
CA VAL A 103 16.51 1.63 2.99
C VAL A 103 17.26 0.82 1.90
N SER A 104 17.10 -0.51 1.92
CA SER A 104 17.81 -1.43 1.01
C SER A 104 17.54 -1.15 -0.47
N SER A 105 16.30 -0.81 -0.80
CA SER A 105 15.91 -0.31 -2.12
C SER A 105 14.50 0.28 -2.05
N PHE A 106 14.14 1.07 -3.06
CA PHE A 106 12.76 1.52 -3.27
C PHE A 106 11.74 0.37 -3.21
N GLY A 107 12.06 -0.80 -3.78
CA GLY A 107 11.15 -1.94 -3.78
C GLY A 107 10.86 -2.48 -2.38
N VAL A 108 11.85 -2.48 -1.48
CA VAL A 108 11.68 -2.94 -0.09
C VAL A 108 10.94 -1.88 0.73
N GLU A 109 11.26 -0.61 0.54
CA GLU A 109 10.54 0.49 1.17
C GLU A 109 9.05 0.51 0.78
N GLU A 110 8.77 0.40 -0.52
CA GLU A 110 7.39 0.26 -1.02
C GLU A 110 6.73 -1.02 -0.51
N ALA A 111 7.47 -2.10 -0.24
CA ALA A 111 6.91 -3.31 0.35
C ALA A 111 6.39 -3.05 1.77
N GLU A 112 7.12 -2.30 2.59
CA GLU A 112 6.67 -1.89 3.92
C GLU A 112 5.45 -0.97 3.82
N GLY A 113 5.48 0.01 2.90
CA GLY A 113 4.30 0.84 2.64
C GLY A 113 3.05 0.00 2.29
N ARG A 114 3.18 -0.98 1.39
CA ARG A 114 2.09 -1.89 1.02
C ARG A 114 1.69 -2.84 2.14
N LEU A 115 2.64 -3.29 2.96
CA LEU A 115 2.37 -4.16 4.10
C LEU A 115 1.46 -3.44 5.11
N TYR A 116 1.81 -2.21 5.49
CA TYR A 116 1.03 -1.42 6.43
C TYR A 116 -0.26 -0.87 5.83
N GLU A 117 -0.26 -0.43 4.56
CA GLU A 117 -1.46 0.05 3.86
C GLU A 117 -2.48 -1.07 3.66
N ASN A 118 -2.07 -2.19 3.08
CA ASN A 118 -2.98 -3.18 2.51
C ASN A 118 -3.13 -4.42 3.40
N ILE A 119 -2.02 -5.03 3.78
CA ILE A 119 -2.05 -6.29 4.51
C ILE A 119 -2.52 -6.05 5.95
N ILE A 120 -2.00 -5.04 6.63
CA ILE A 120 -2.46 -4.62 7.95
C ILE A 120 -3.66 -3.70 7.81
N GLY A 121 -3.48 -2.56 7.12
CA GLY A 121 -4.42 -1.45 7.07
C GLY A 121 -5.75 -1.72 6.37
N ARG A 122 -5.88 -2.82 5.62
CA ARG A 122 -7.17 -3.27 5.05
C ARG A 122 -7.60 -4.65 5.55
N SER A 123 -6.97 -5.19 6.59
CA SER A 123 -7.36 -6.45 7.23
C SER A 123 -8.60 -6.31 8.11
N HIS A 124 -9.29 -7.43 8.33
CA HIS A 124 -10.41 -7.50 9.25
C HIS A 124 -9.98 -7.24 10.70
N GLY A 125 -8.90 -7.88 11.12
CA GLY A 125 -8.35 -7.81 12.47
C GLY A 125 -7.93 -6.40 12.87
N PHE A 126 -7.21 -5.68 12.00
CA PHE A 126 -6.81 -4.29 12.29
C PHE A 126 -8.04 -3.40 12.51
N TRP A 127 -9.04 -3.51 11.62
CA TRP A 127 -10.23 -2.68 11.75
C TRP A 127 -11.11 -3.09 12.90
N LYS A 128 -11.20 -4.37 13.31
CA LYS A 128 -11.85 -4.75 14.57
C LYS A 128 -11.22 -4.07 15.77
N TYR A 129 -9.88 -4.08 15.86
CA TYR A 129 -9.14 -3.44 16.94
C TYR A 129 -9.34 -1.91 16.93
N PHE A 130 -9.23 -1.29 15.76
CA PHE A 130 -9.35 0.16 15.62
C PHE A 130 -10.79 0.65 15.83
N TYR A 131 -11.80 0.00 15.20
CA TYR A 131 -13.22 0.33 15.37
C TYR A 131 -13.65 0.27 16.83
N LYS A 132 -13.21 -0.76 17.56
CA LYS A 132 -13.56 -0.94 18.97
C LYS A 132 -13.20 0.28 19.82
N GLN A 133 -12.15 1.00 19.45
CA GLN A 133 -11.65 2.15 20.19
C GLN A 133 -12.15 3.48 19.63
N LYS A 134 -12.32 3.58 18.31
CA LYS A 134 -12.41 4.86 17.60
C LYS A 134 -13.70 5.11 16.84
N LYS A 135 -14.62 4.13 16.74
CA LYS A 135 -15.85 4.25 15.94
C LYS A 135 -16.64 5.53 16.25
N ASP A 136 -16.80 5.86 17.53
CA ASP A 136 -17.65 6.99 17.96
C ASP A 136 -16.96 8.36 17.78
N GLU A 137 -15.65 8.38 17.49
CA GLU A 137 -14.87 9.61 17.28
C GLU A 137 -14.96 10.13 15.83
N TYR A 138 -15.27 9.27 14.85
CA TYR A 138 -15.20 9.59 13.43
C TYR A 138 -16.54 9.34 12.72
N SER A 139 -17.08 10.37 12.06
CA SER A 139 -18.40 10.30 11.41
C SER A 139 -18.48 9.26 10.28
N CYS A 140 -17.39 9.01 9.55
CA CYS A 140 -17.34 7.96 8.53
C CYS A 140 -17.48 6.53 9.09
N MET A 141 -17.31 6.35 10.40
CA MET A 141 -17.48 5.07 11.09
C MET A 141 -18.78 5.02 11.90
N LYS A 142 -19.38 6.18 12.16
CA LYS A 142 -20.64 6.31 12.88
C LYS A 142 -21.77 5.72 12.06
N ASP A 143 -22.65 4.94 12.70
CA ASP A 143 -23.79 4.26 12.06
C ASP A 143 -23.44 3.26 10.93
N VAL A 144 -22.15 3.01 10.70
CA VAL A 144 -21.63 1.96 9.81
C VAL A 144 -21.19 0.76 10.66
N THR A 145 -21.56 -0.46 10.27
CA THR A 145 -21.04 -1.66 10.94
C THR A 145 -19.60 -1.93 10.52
N MET A 146 -18.81 -2.56 11.39
CA MET A 146 -17.42 -2.89 11.07
C MET A 146 -17.32 -3.76 9.80
N GLU A 147 -18.25 -4.70 9.60
CA GLU A 147 -18.30 -5.54 8.39
C GLU A 147 -18.60 -4.75 7.11
N GLU A 148 -19.51 -3.76 7.17
CA GLU A 148 -19.77 -2.88 6.02
C GLU A 148 -18.55 -2.04 5.68
N PHE A 149 -17.88 -1.48 6.69
CA PHE A 149 -16.65 -0.72 6.51
C PHE A 149 -15.53 -1.55 5.89
N TYR A 150 -15.27 -2.74 6.44
CA TYR A 150 -14.25 -3.67 5.93
C TYR A 150 -14.49 -4.04 4.46
N LYS A 151 -15.74 -4.33 4.09
CA LYS A 151 -16.08 -4.60 2.69
C LYS A 151 -15.89 -3.37 1.82
N GLY A 152 -16.30 -2.20 2.29
CA GLY A 152 -16.23 -0.95 1.55
C GLY A 152 -14.81 -0.43 1.29
N ILE A 153 -13.86 -0.63 2.21
CA ILE A 153 -12.44 -0.32 1.98
C ILE A 153 -11.74 -1.31 1.03
N ASN A 154 -12.33 -2.49 0.84
CA ASN A 154 -11.82 -3.56 -0.01
C ASN A 154 -12.65 -3.73 -1.29
N LYS A 155 -13.37 -2.69 -1.70
CA LYS A 155 -14.14 -2.71 -2.94
C LYS A 155 -13.20 -2.70 -4.15
N VAL A 156 -13.40 -3.66 -5.05
CA VAL A 156 -12.70 -3.81 -6.32
C VAL A 156 -13.51 -3.20 -7.45
N GLN A 157 -12.85 -2.38 -8.28
CA GLN A 157 -13.44 -1.83 -9.48
C GLN A 157 -12.35 -1.45 -10.49
N PRO A 158 -12.39 -1.96 -11.74
CA PRO A 158 -11.50 -1.49 -12.79
C PRO A 158 -11.62 0.03 -12.98
N SER A 159 -10.49 0.72 -12.95
CA SER A 159 -10.38 2.18 -13.03
C SER A 159 -9.23 2.59 -13.97
N LEU A 160 -9.12 3.89 -14.26
CA LEU A 160 -8.11 4.42 -15.19
C LEU A 160 -6.80 4.81 -14.48
N ILE A 161 -6.91 5.37 -13.27
CA ILE A 161 -5.79 5.98 -12.55
C ILE A 161 -5.13 4.94 -11.64
N ARG A 162 -3.87 4.63 -11.93
CA ARG A 162 -3.09 3.61 -11.20
C ARG A 162 -3.01 3.88 -9.70
N ASN A 163 -2.81 5.14 -9.29
CA ASN A 163 -2.69 5.50 -7.87
C ASN A 163 -3.99 5.26 -7.09
N ASP A 164 -5.14 5.26 -7.78
CA ASP A 164 -6.47 5.10 -7.16
C ASP A 164 -7.02 3.67 -7.34
N ALA A 165 -6.23 2.76 -7.93
CA ALA A 165 -6.64 1.39 -8.20
C ALA A 165 -6.69 0.56 -6.91
N ASP A 166 -7.66 -0.36 -6.84
CA ASP A 166 -7.75 -1.33 -5.74
C ASP A 166 -6.62 -2.37 -5.80
N GLU A 167 -6.39 -3.10 -4.71
CA GLU A 167 -5.26 -4.05 -4.62
C GLU A 167 -5.29 -5.15 -5.69
N LEU A 168 -6.48 -5.55 -6.17
CA LEU A 168 -6.61 -6.61 -7.15
C LEU A 168 -6.31 -6.09 -8.57
N THR A 169 -6.76 -4.88 -8.90
CA THR A 169 -6.59 -4.30 -10.25
C THR A 169 -5.28 -3.54 -10.41
N TYR A 170 -4.70 -2.98 -9.34
CA TYR A 170 -3.45 -2.21 -9.33
C TYR A 170 -2.33 -2.90 -10.12
N ILE A 171 -2.20 -4.22 -9.94
CA ILE A 171 -1.13 -5.00 -10.56
C ILE A 171 -1.21 -5.01 -12.10
N LEU A 172 -2.41 -4.90 -12.66
CA LEU A 172 -2.62 -4.85 -14.11
C LEU A 172 -2.12 -3.53 -14.67
N HIS A 173 -2.27 -2.42 -13.94
CA HIS A 173 -1.70 -1.12 -14.34
C HIS A 173 -0.17 -1.20 -14.47
N ILE A 174 0.49 -1.93 -13.57
CA ILE A 174 1.94 -2.15 -13.60
C ILE A 174 2.33 -3.03 -14.78
N ILE A 175 1.61 -4.12 -15.04
CA ILE A 175 1.86 -5.02 -16.18
C ILE A 175 1.77 -4.26 -17.50
N ILE A 176 0.72 -3.44 -17.69
CA ILE A 176 0.54 -2.63 -18.91
C ILE A 176 1.77 -1.75 -19.16
N ARG A 177 2.27 -1.06 -18.13
CA ARG A 177 3.45 -0.18 -18.23
C ARG A 177 4.71 -0.98 -18.52
N TYR A 178 4.93 -2.09 -17.82
CA TYR A 178 6.07 -2.96 -18.06
C TYR A 178 6.10 -3.49 -19.50
N GLU A 179 4.96 -3.95 -20.04
CA GLU A 179 4.89 -4.43 -21.41
C GLU A 179 5.23 -3.32 -22.42
N ILE A 180 4.72 -2.10 -22.21
CA ILE A 180 5.04 -0.94 -23.04
C ILE A 180 6.53 -0.60 -22.95
N GLU A 181 7.12 -0.56 -21.75
CA GLU A 181 8.55 -0.30 -21.55
C GLU A 181 9.41 -1.36 -22.25
N ASN A 182 9.08 -2.63 -22.05
CA ASN A 182 9.75 -3.76 -22.67
C ASN A 182 9.70 -3.67 -24.21
N ASP A 183 8.55 -3.33 -24.78
CA ASP A 183 8.41 -3.18 -26.23
C ASP A 183 9.11 -1.93 -26.78
N LEU A 184 9.10 -0.80 -26.07
CA LEU A 184 9.82 0.41 -26.44
C LEU A 184 11.34 0.17 -26.44
N ILE A 185 11.89 -0.39 -25.36
CA ILE A 185 13.33 -0.65 -25.20
C ILE A 185 13.83 -1.62 -26.27
N ASN A 186 13.00 -2.60 -26.63
CA ASN A 186 13.32 -3.57 -27.68
C ASN A 186 12.97 -3.10 -29.10
N ASN A 187 12.63 -1.81 -29.29
CA ASN A 187 12.25 -1.22 -30.58
C ASN A 187 11.09 -1.95 -31.31
N ARG A 188 10.19 -2.59 -30.56
CA ARG A 188 9.01 -3.29 -31.11
C ARG A 188 7.85 -2.32 -31.37
N ILE A 189 7.79 -1.20 -30.66
CA ILE A 189 6.80 -0.13 -30.82
C ILE A 189 7.48 1.24 -30.90
N LYS A 190 6.77 2.26 -31.39
CA LYS A 190 7.26 3.65 -31.48
C LYS A 190 6.53 4.54 -30.49
N VAL A 191 7.22 5.58 -30.02
CA VAL A 191 6.66 6.58 -29.09
C VAL A 191 5.38 7.23 -29.63
N VAL A 192 5.30 7.49 -30.94
CA VAL A 192 4.13 8.10 -31.58
C VAL A 192 2.87 7.24 -31.48
N ASP A 193 3.01 5.93 -31.31
CA ASP A 193 1.90 4.98 -31.24
C ASP A 193 1.40 4.76 -29.80
N LEU A 194 2.07 5.33 -28.79
CA LEU A 194 1.79 5.07 -27.37
C LEU A 194 0.36 5.43 -26.93
N PRO A 195 -0.26 6.56 -27.33
CA PRO A 195 -1.63 6.86 -26.93
C PRO A 195 -2.61 5.75 -27.36
N LYS A 196 -2.42 5.21 -28.58
CA LYS A 196 -3.25 4.12 -29.09
C LYS A 196 -2.98 2.81 -28.34
N ILE A 197 -1.71 2.42 -28.21
CA ILE A 197 -1.29 1.17 -27.56
C ILE A 197 -1.77 1.14 -26.09
N TRP A 198 -1.69 2.27 -25.41
CA TRP A 198 -2.18 2.43 -24.05
C TRP A 198 -3.67 2.15 -23.93
N ASN A 199 -4.49 2.80 -24.78
CA ASN A 199 -5.94 2.62 -24.76
C ASN A 199 -6.33 1.18 -25.08
N GLU A 200 -5.66 0.54 -26.06
CA GLU A 200 -5.87 -0.87 -26.40
C GLU A 200 -5.56 -1.78 -25.21
N LYS A 201 -4.41 -1.59 -24.54
CA LYS A 201 -4.03 -2.39 -23.36
C LYS A 201 -4.95 -2.18 -22.17
N TYR A 202 -5.33 -0.94 -21.86
CA TYR A 202 -6.27 -0.66 -20.77
C TYR A 202 -7.65 -1.31 -21.02
N LYS A 203 -8.11 -1.30 -22.28
CA LYS A 203 -9.35 -1.97 -22.66
C LYS A 203 -9.23 -3.49 -22.56
N GLU A 204 -8.11 -4.05 -22.99
CA GLU A 204 -7.84 -5.49 -22.93
C GLU A 204 -7.75 -6.01 -21.48
N TYR A 205 -6.94 -5.35 -20.64
CA TYR A 205 -6.64 -5.81 -19.29
C TYR A 205 -7.70 -5.42 -18.26
N LEU A 206 -8.26 -4.20 -18.36
CA LEU A 206 -9.16 -3.64 -17.34
C LEU A 206 -10.58 -3.41 -17.86
N GLY A 207 -10.83 -3.51 -19.17
CA GLY A 207 -12.14 -3.25 -19.75
C GLY A 207 -12.57 -1.78 -19.71
N VAL A 208 -11.61 -0.86 -19.50
CA VAL A 208 -11.84 0.59 -19.45
C VAL A 208 -10.96 1.29 -20.48
N GLU A 209 -11.39 2.47 -20.94
CA GLU A 209 -10.69 3.22 -21.98
C GLU A 209 -10.64 4.71 -21.58
N PRO A 210 -9.45 5.34 -21.55
CA PRO A 210 -9.33 6.78 -21.30
C PRO A 210 -10.07 7.60 -22.36
N LYS A 211 -10.71 8.71 -21.98
CA LYS A 211 -11.34 9.67 -22.90
C LYS A 211 -10.35 10.70 -23.43
N SER A 212 -9.23 10.88 -22.75
CA SER A 212 -8.15 11.80 -23.10
C SER A 212 -6.82 11.33 -22.54
N ASP A 213 -5.72 11.90 -23.05
CA ASP A 213 -4.36 11.48 -22.70
C ASP A 213 -3.98 11.82 -21.26
N ASP A 214 -4.63 12.80 -20.63
CA ASP A 214 -4.42 13.21 -19.22
C ASP A 214 -4.79 12.11 -18.21
N GLU A 215 -5.94 11.44 -18.40
CA GLU A 215 -6.34 10.25 -17.65
C GLU A 215 -5.81 8.94 -18.29
N GLY A 216 -5.08 9.06 -19.39
CA GLY A 216 -4.46 7.98 -20.15
C GLY A 216 -2.95 7.96 -20.00
N ILE A 217 -2.25 8.05 -21.12
CA ILE A 217 -0.80 7.90 -21.25
C ILE A 217 0.02 8.93 -20.46
N LEU A 218 -0.55 10.08 -20.11
CA LEU A 218 0.11 11.17 -19.37
C LEU A 218 -0.20 11.15 -17.87
N GLN A 219 -0.92 10.14 -17.35
CA GLN A 219 -1.33 10.10 -15.95
C GLN A 219 -0.16 9.95 -14.95
N ASP A 220 0.99 9.44 -15.40
CA ASP A 220 2.17 9.18 -14.57
C ASP A 220 3.39 9.98 -15.03
N ILE A 221 4.14 10.54 -14.07
CA ILE A 221 5.33 11.35 -14.34
C ILE A 221 6.56 10.54 -14.74
N HIS A 222 6.57 9.23 -14.46
CA HIS A 222 7.76 8.37 -14.50
C HIS A 222 8.53 8.45 -15.82
N TRP A 223 7.86 8.29 -16.96
CA TRP A 223 8.54 8.31 -18.26
C TRP A 223 9.04 9.70 -18.65
N ALA A 224 8.33 10.76 -18.25
CA ALA A 224 8.80 12.14 -18.43
C ALA A 224 10.05 12.44 -17.56
N ALA A 225 10.13 11.82 -16.38
CA ALA A 225 11.28 11.89 -15.47
C ALA A 225 12.43 10.93 -15.85
N GLY A 226 12.25 10.08 -16.88
CA GLY A 226 13.27 9.11 -17.32
C GLY A 226 13.30 7.80 -16.52
N TYR A 227 12.31 7.52 -15.68
CA TYR A 227 12.19 6.30 -14.89
C TYR A 227 11.63 5.13 -15.70
N PHE A 228 12.47 4.55 -16.57
CA PHE A 228 12.18 3.31 -17.28
C PHE A 228 12.69 2.08 -16.51
N GLY A 229 11.92 0.99 -16.51
CA GLY A 229 12.21 -0.19 -15.68
C GLY A 229 11.86 0.01 -14.20
N PHE A 230 11.20 1.12 -13.87
CA PHE A 230 10.84 1.48 -12.49
C PHE A 230 9.53 0.81 -12.06
N PHE A 231 8.50 0.79 -12.91
CA PHE A 231 7.19 0.24 -12.55
C PHE A 231 7.21 -1.21 -12.03
N PRO A 232 8.06 -2.13 -12.55
CA PRO A 232 8.20 -3.47 -12.01
C PRO A 232 8.56 -3.50 -10.51
N SER A 233 9.21 -2.46 -9.97
CA SER A 233 9.52 -2.40 -8.54
C SER A 233 8.25 -2.39 -7.65
N TYR A 234 7.15 -1.74 -8.07
CA TYR A 234 5.87 -1.79 -7.37
C TYR A 234 5.26 -3.20 -7.38
N PHE A 235 5.46 -3.97 -8.45
CA PHE A 235 5.05 -5.38 -8.51
C PHE A 235 5.84 -6.21 -7.49
N MET A 236 7.17 -6.02 -7.46
CA MET A 236 8.06 -6.71 -6.52
C MET A 236 7.75 -6.34 -5.06
N ALA A 237 7.40 -5.08 -4.79
CA ALA A 237 7.00 -4.63 -3.46
C ALA A 237 5.79 -5.40 -2.91
N ASN A 238 4.75 -5.58 -3.72
CA ASN A 238 3.55 -6.34 -3.33
C ASN A 238 3.84 -7.84 -3.08
N LEU A 239 4.81 -8.41 -3.81
CA LEU A 239 5.26 -9.78 -3.56
C LEU A 239 6.00 -9.89 -2.22
N MET A 240 6.92 -8.94 -1.97
CA MET A 240 7.73 -8.92 -0.74
C MET A 240 6.85 -8.71 0.48
N SER A 241 5.90 -7.77 0.44
CA SER A 241 4.98 -7.49 1.55
C SER A 241 4.19 -8.75 1.96
N ALA A 242 3.62 -9.47 0.99
CA ALA A 242 2.89 -10.70 1.25
C ALA A 242 3.78 -11.83 1.76
N GLN A 243 5.02 -11.94 1.27
CA GLN A 243 5.96 -12.97 1.71
C GLN A 243 6.51 -12.70 3.11
N PHE A 244 6.78 -11.44 3.46
CA PHE A 244 7.10 -11.05 4.83
C PHE A 244 5.95 -11.42 5.76
N MET A 245 4.72 -11.03 5.44
CA MET A 245 3.58 -11.36 6.29
C MET A 245 3.33 -12.87 6.41
N ALA A 246 3.51 -13.63 5.33
CA ALA A 246 3.41 -15.09 5.38
C ALA A 246 4.46 -15.72 6.31
N SER A 247 5.66 -15.14 6.37
CA SER A 247 6.73 -15.57 7.27
C SER A 247 6.40 -15.26 8.73
N ILE A 248 5.91 -14.04 9.00
CA ILE A 248 5.42 -13.64 10.33
C ILE A 248 4.29 -14.59 10.77
N ASN A 249 3.32 -14.88 9.90
CA ASN A 249 2.21 -15.77 10.20
C ASN A 249 2.68 -17.19 10.57
N ARG A 250 3.70 -17.69 9.89
CA ARG A 250 4.29 -19.02 10.13
C ARG A 250 5.05 -19.09 11.47
N GLU A 251 5.73 -18.02 11.85
CA GLU A 251 6.66 -18.01 12.98
C GLU A 251 6.02 -17.53 14.29
N ILE A 252 5.10 -16.56 14.19
CA ILE A 252 4.49 -15.89 15.33
C ILE A 252 3.05 -16.36 15.56
N GLY A 253 2.31 -16.62 14.48
CA GLY A 253 0.94 -17.12 14.51
C GLY A 253 -0.03 -16.26 13.69
N ASP A 254 -1.32 -16.56 13.81
CA ASP A 254 -2.41 -15.95 13.03
C ASP A 254 -2.41 -14.41 13.12
N ILE A 255 -2.06 -13.76 12.01
CA ILE A 255 -1.90 -12.31 11.93
C ILE A 255 -3.20 -11.57 12.18
N ASP A 256 -4.32 -12.03 11.59
CA ASP A 256 -5.59 -11.33 11.74
C ASP A 256 -6.03 -11.32 13.22
N LYS A 257 -5.80 -12.43 13.91
CA LYS A 257 -6.03 -12.53 15.35
C LYS A 257 -5.07 -11.65 16.18
N LEU A 258 -3.80 -11.58 15.82
CA LEU A 258 -2.84 -10.70 16.49
C LEU A 258 -3.25 -9.23 16.34
N LEU A 259 -3.68 -8.83 15.14
CA LEU A 259 -4.18 -7.49 14.86
C LEU A 259 -5.48 -7.20 15.64
N GLU A 260 -6.43 -8.14 15.70
CA GLU A 260 -7.66 -8.01 16.49
C GLU A 260 -7.38 -7.81 17.99
N ASP A 261 -6.37 -8.50 18.52
CA ASP A 261 -5.89 -8.38 19.90
C ASP A 261 -5.09 -7.07 20.16
N GLY A 262 -4.79 -6.28 19.11
CA GLY A 262 -3.97 -5.07 19.21
C GLY A 262 -2.48 -5.32 19.36
N LYS A 263 -1.98 -6.50 18.98
CA LYS A 263 -0.57 -6.92 19.13
C LYS A 263 0.29 -6.58 17.92
N LEU A 264 0.21 -5.33 17.47
CA LEU A 264 1.03 -4.84 16.35
C LEU A 264 2.52 -4.77 16.73
N ASP A 265 2.84 -4.63 18.01
CA ASP A 265 4.21 -4.62 18.54
C ASP A 265 4.98 -5.91 18.21
N VAL A 266 4.30 -7.06 18.19
CA VAL A 266 4.94 -8.35 17.86
C VAL A 266 5.26 -8.44 16.36
N ILE A 267 4.39 -7.91 15.51
CA ILE A 267 4.59 -7.85 14.05
C ILE A 267 5.73 -6.87 13.74
N HIS A 268 5.67 -5.67 14.33
CA HIS A 268 6.70 -4.64 14.20
C HIS A 268 8.06 -5.16 14.66
N LYS A 269 8.14 -5.84 15.81
CA LYS A 269 9.39 -6.43 16.29
C LYS A 269 10.02 -7.39 15.28
N TRP A 270 9.21 -8.25 14.65
CA TRP A 270 9.74 -9.17 13.64
C TRP A 270 10.27 -8.42 12.42
N LEU A 271 9.52 -7.43 11.92
CA LEU A 271 9.96 -6.60 10.79
C LEU A 271 11.24 -5.83 11.13
N SER A 272 11.29 -5.22 12.31
CA SER A 272 12.46 -4.50 12.82
C SER A 272 13.70 -5.39 12.87
N GLU A 273 13.59 -6.59 13.44
CA GLU A 273 14.70 -7.52 13.62
C GLU A 273 15.19 -8.17 12.31
N ASN A 274 14.28 -8.49 11.39
CA ASN A 274 14.60 -9.31 10.21
C ASN A 274 14.72 -8.49 8.92
N VAL A 275 14.15 -7.29 8.87
CA VAL A 275 14.10 -6.44 7.68
C VAL A 275 14.72 -5.08 7.97
N HIS A 276 14.16 -4.32 8.91
CA HIS A 276 14.39 -2.88 8.97
C HIS A 276 15.79 -2.49 9.45
N ARG A 277 16.23 -3.07 10.57
CA ARG A 277 17.49 -2.71 11.24
C ARG A 277 18.73 -2.83 10.35
N HIS A 278 18.64 -3.58 9.26
CA HIS A 278 19.76 -3.85 8.37
C HIS A 278 20.05 -2.70 7.40
N GLY A 279 19.14 -1.73 7.25
CA GLY A 279 19.28 -0.67 6.25
C GLY A 279 19.64 -1.25 4.87
N ALA A 280 20.68 -0.72 4.25
CA ALA A 280 21.19 -1.16 2.94
C ALA A 280 22.34 -2.19 3.03
N MET A 281 22.51 -2.86 4.17
CA MET A 281 23.55 -3.88 4.36
C MET A 281 23.41 -5.07 3.41
N TYR A 282 22.18 -5.43 3.05
CA TYR A 282 21.88 -6.55 2.17
C TYR A 282 21.22 -6.05 0.89
N SER A 283 21.53 -6.71 -0.24
CA SER A 283 20.71 -6.50 -1.44
C SER A 283 19.27 -6.98 -1.18
N PRO A 284 18.26 -6.47 -1.91
CA PRO A 284 16.87 -6.85 -1.69
C PRO A 284 16.61 -8.36 -1.76
N THR A 285 17.29 -9.07 -2.68
CA THR A 285 17.17 -10.52 -2.80
C THR A 285 17.76 -11.24 -1.59
N GLU A 286 18.93 -10.82 -1.11
CA GLU A 286 19.55 -11.39 0.09
C GLU A 286 18.73 -11.10 1.34
N LEU A 287 18.15 -9.90 1.45
CA LEU A 287 17.30 -9.50 2.57
C LEU A 287 16.06 -10.38 2.65
N VAL A 288 15.36 -10.58 1.52
CA VAL A 288 14.18 -11.47 1.46
C VAL A 288 14.55 -12.90 1.83
N GLU A 289 15.63 -13.44 1.26
CA GLU A 289 16.08 -14.81 1.58
C GLU A 289 16.45 -14.96 3.06
N LYS A 290 17.12 -13.97 3.65
CA LYS A 290 17.48 -13.97 5.08
C LYS A 290 16.28 -13.86 6.00
N ALA A 291 15.36 -12.94 5.70
CA ALA A 291 14.19 -12.69 6.52
C ALA A 291 13.17 -13.83 6.44
N THR A 292 12.99 -14.44 5.27
CA THR A 292 11.87 -15.36 5.02
C THR A 292 12.29 -16.83 4.91
N GLY A 293 13.58 -17.09 4.70
CA GLY A 293 14.18 -18.41 4.52
C GLY A 293 14.09 -18.97 3.09
N GLU A 294 13.52 -18.23 2.15
CA GLU A 294 13.41 -18.64 0.74
C GLU A 294 13.48 -17.44 -0.22
N LYS A 295 13.63 -17.72 -1.52
CA LYS A 295 13.59 -16.70 -2.58
C LYS A 295 12.23 -16.02 -2.65
N LEU A 296 12.17 -14.88 -3.32
CA LEU A 296 10.90 -14.22 -3.58
C LEU A 296 9.99 -15.11 -4.44
N GLU A 297 8.79 -15.40 -3.95
CA GLU A 297 7.83 -16.33 -4.54
C GLU A 297 6.44 -15.70 -4.64
N SER A 298 5.84 -15.73 -5.84
CA SER A 298 4.55 -15.08 -6.09
C SER A 298 3.34 -15.76 -5.44
N LYS A 299 3.51 -17.03 -5.03
CA LYS A 299 2.45 -17.83 -4.38
C LYS A 299 1.85 -17.11 -3.16
N TYR A 300 2.65 -16.37 -2.40
CA TYR A 300 2.20 -15.69 -1.19
C TYR A 300 1.23 -14.56 -1.50
N TYR A 301 1.58 -13.70 -2.46
CA TYR A 301 0.73 -12.60 -2.90
C TYR A 301 -0.56 -13.11 -3.56
N ILE A 302 -0.46 -14.15 -4.40
CA ILE A 302 -1.64 -14.76 -5.05
C ILE A 302 -2.60 -15.35 -4.01
N ASN A 303 -2.09 -16.10 -3.04
CA ASN A 303 -2.91 -16.68 -1.98
C ASN A 303 -3.55 -15.59 -1.11
N TYR A 304 -2.78 -14.55 -0.73
CA TYR A 304 -3.29 -13.40 0.03
C TYR A 304 -4.49 -12.74 -0.67
N LEU A 305 -4.33 -12.37 -1.94
CA LEU A 305 -5.42 -11.74 -2.71
C LEU A 305 -6.60 -12.68 -2.86
N ARG A 306 -6.36 -13.96 -3.19
CA ARG A 306 -7.44 -14.94 -3.36
C ARG A 306 -8.24 -15.08 -2.08
N ASP A 307 -7.60 -15.36 -0.96
CA ASP A 307 -8.27 -15.69 0.30
C ASP A 307 -9.07 -14.47 0.81
N LYS A 308 -8.45 -13.27 0.77
CA LYS A 308 -9.10 -12.01 1.14
C LYS A 308 -10.32 -11.70 0.27
N TYR A 309 -10.18 -11.76 -1.07
CA TYR A 309 -11.26 -11.34 -1.95
C TYR A 309 -12.38 -12.38 -2.09
N PHE A 310 -12.10 -13.66 -1.81
CA PHE A 310 -13.15 -14.66 -1.65
C PHE A 310 -14.00 -14.36 -0.42
N GLU A 311 -13.38 -13.97 0.69
CA GLU A 311 -14.07 -13.55 1.91
C GLU A 311 -14.90 -12.27 1.69
N VAL A 312 -14.28 -11.19 1.19
CA VAL A 312 -14.93 -9.87 1.00
C VAL A 312 -16.21 -9.98 0.16
N TYR A 313 -16.15 -10.76 -0.92
CA TYR A 313 -17.26 -10.93 -1.87
C TYR A 313 -18.11 -12.17 -1.59
N ASN A 314 -17.85 -12.92 -0.51
CA ASN A 314 -18.51 -14.18 -0.16
C ASN A 314 -18.52 -15.19 -1.34
N LEU A 315 -17.41 -15.30 -2.07
CA LEU A 315 -17.23 -16.27 -3.14
C LEU A 315 -16.85 -17.60 -2.48
N GLY A 316 -17.60 -18.67 -2.77
CA GLY A 316 -17.27 -20.00 -2.23
C GLY A 316 -15.88 -20.45 -2.69
N ILE A 317 -15.16 -21.14 -1.81
CA ILE A 317 -13.91 -21.86 -2.13
C ILE A 317 -14.27 -23.23 -2.69
#